data_AF-A0A0G0P2I0-F1
#
_entry.id   AF-A0A0G0P2I0-F1
#
_cell.length_a   1.000
_cell.length_b   1.000
_cell.length_c   1.000
_cell.angle_alpha   90.00
_cell.angle_beta   90.00
_cell.angle_gamma   90.00
#
_symmetry.space_group_name_H-M   'P 1'
#
loop_
_entity.id
_entity.type
_entity.pdbx_description
1 polymer ?
#
loop_
_entity_poly.entity_id
_entity_poly.type
_entity_poly.pdbx_seq_one_letter_code
_entity_poly.pdbx_strand_id
1 'polypeptide(L)'
;DLKRLQLAADISTKEIEFGAIKLLSSIPSNDFRVVPIRKIKSGKDYSDFMIKELDNYIDTEFVLIFQYDGFILNPSAWSDEFLKYDYIGSPWANLGELKVGNGGFSLRSKKLTSWLKNNWRGVKIRIHPEDIFISKFVRPLAEKEGIIYAPEDVATKFGKEGNENTVFWNGEFGFHGITYTDISNWLDQHPEYKNSLTYELDDYVQLMRKYPIYDGTVHTFTFRKQEMKDYTELSKGNRGYVAKITKEKYKNWNNVQEGHTIVFKRSGVSFNDIHIPAFERRVSKIERFHSFTELRNKYPNLKISYPLQNIKKWQRYFIKFFGDWIYPRKCPNYQKSKLQLTVLIRLSKVIKLLMCGVVIKALTSKVETR
;
A
#
# COMPACT_ATOMS: atom_id res chain seq x y z
N ASP A 1 -17.12 7.14 13.16
CA ASP A 1 -17.11 7.67 14.54
C ASP A 1 -17.05 9.18 14.43
N LEU A 2 -18.07 9.90 14.91
CA LEU A 2 -18.16 11.35 14.72
C LEU A 2 -17.16 12.11 15.60
N LYS A 3 -16.92 11.66 16.84
CA LYS A 3 -16.02 12.35 17.77
C LYS A 3 -14.58 12.38 17.24
N ARG A 4 -14.13 11.24 16.67
CA ARG A 4 -12.81 11.15 16.04
C ARG A 4 -12.69 12.04 14.81
N LEU A 5 -13.76 12.14 14.01
CA LEU A 5 -13.79 13.02 12.85
C LEU A 5 -13.74 14.50 13.26
N GLN A 6 -14.44 14.88 14.32
CA GLN A 6 -14.37 16.24 14.90
C GLN A 6 -12.97 16.55 15.40
N LEU A 7 -12.32 15.63 16.13
CA LEU A 7 -10.94 15.81 16.56
C LEU A 7 -9.98 16.02 15.38
N ALA A 8 -10.09 15.20 14.33
CA ALA A 8 -9.28 15.35 13.13
C ALA A 8 -9.49 16.71 12.45
N ALA A 9 -10.73 17.21 12.45
CA ALA A 9 -11.06 18.53 11.94
C ALA A 9 -10.43 19.63 12.81
N ASP A 10 -10.57 19.55 14.13
CA ASP A 10 -10.03 20.54 15.08
C ASP A 10 -8.51 20.67 14.96
N ILE A 11 -7.80 19.55 14.79
CA ILE A 11 -6.35 19.55 14.53
C ILE A 11 -6.05 20.21 13.17
N SER A 12 -6.77 19.81 12.13
CA SER A 12 -6.51 20.26 10.75
C SER A 12 -6.78 21.76 10.54
N THR A 13 -7.68 22.35 11.33
CA THR A 13 -8.11 23.74 11.18
C THR A 13 -7.40 24.69 12.15
N LYS A 14 -6.43 24.21 12.93
CA LYS A 14 -5.76 25.00 13.97
C LYS A 14 -4.91 26.13 13.38
N GLU A 15 -4.27 25.87 12.24
CA GLU A 15 -3.29 26.79 11.61
C GLU A 15 -3.56 26.99 10.12
N ILE A 16 -4.73 26.56 9.63
CA ILE A 16 -5.15 26.73 8.24
C ILE A 16 -6.58 27.26 8.20
N GLU A 17 -6.76 28.34 7.46
CA GLU A 17 -8.08 28.87 7.14
C GLU A 17 -8.63 28.20 5.88
N PHE A 18 -9.80 27.58 6.00
CA PHE A 18 -10.51 26.96 4.89
C PHE A 18 -11.72 27.81 4.50
N GLY A 19 -11.99 27.89 3.18
CA GLY A 19 -13.21 28.56 2.70
C GLY A 19 -14.51 27.93 3.22
N ALA A 20 -14.50 26.63 3.52
CA ALA A 20 -15.57 25.94 4.24
C ALA A 20 -15.05 24.64 4.88
N ILE A 21 -15.65 24.24 6.01
CA ILE A 21 -15.35 22.97 6.69
C ILE A 21 -16.66 22.19 6.85
N LYS A 22 -16.72 20.98 6.29
CA LYS A 22 -17.93 20.13 6.30
C LYS A 22 -17.59 18.72 6.79
N LEU A 23 -18.23 18.32 7.89
CA LEU A 23 -18.15 16.97 8.45
C LEU A 23 -19.39 16.19 7.98
N LEU A 24 -19.27 15.49 6.86
CA LEU A 24 -20.37 14.74 6.27
C LEU A 24 -20.68 13.50 7.12
N SER A 25 -21.82 13.49 7.82
CA SER A 25 -22.16 12.44 8.79
C SER A 25 -23.65 12.13 8.79
N SER A 26 -24.00 10.86 9.03
CA SER A 26 -25.39 10.46 9.32
C SER A 26 -25.71 10.50 10.82
N ILE A 27 -24.74 10.84 11.67
CA ILE A 27 -24.90 10.97 13.12
C ILE A 27 -25.18 12.46 13.40
N PRO A 28 -26.33 12.82 14.02
CA PRO A 28 -26.65 14.19 14.38
C PRO A 28 -25.65 14.80 15.38
N SER A 29 -25.43 16.11 15.30
CA SER A 29 -24.57 16.87 16.21
C SER A 29 -24.96 18.35 16.20
N ASN A 30 -24.63 19.05 17.29
CA ASN A 30 -24.77 20.50 17.40
C ASN A 30 -23.56 21.26 16.82
N ASP A 31 -22.51 20.55 16.41
CA ASP A 31 -21.37 21.14 15.71
C ASP A 31 -21.81 21.65 14.33
N PHE A 32 -21.69 22.96 14.12
CA PHE A 32 -22.16 23.64 12.91
C PHE A 32 -21.48 23.14 11.63
N ARG A 33 -20.32 22.48 11.74
CA ARG A 33 -19.61 21.90 10.60
C ARG A 33 -20.28 20.60 10.12
N VAL A 34 -21.14 19.97 10.94
CA VAL A 34 -21.75 18.68 10.59
C VAL A 34 -22.87 18.86 9.58
N VAL A 35 -22.70 18.25 8.41
CA VAL A 35 -23.71 18.25 7.34
C VAL A 35 -24.34 16.86 7.26
N PRO A 36 -25.67 16.75 7.42
CA PRO A 36 -26.36 15.46 7.36
C PRO A 36 -26.21 14.80 5.99
N ILE A 37 -25.81 13.53 5.99
CA ILE A 37 -25.85 12.66 4.80
C ILE A 37 -26.52 11.33 5.14
N ARG A 38 -26.90 10.56 4.10
CA ARG A 38 -27.34 9.18 4.29
C ARG A 38 -26.23 8.35 4.95
N LYS A 39 -26.63 7.35 5.75
CA LYS A 39 -25.68 6.42 6.35
C LYS A 39 -24.92 5.64 5.27
N ILE A 40 -23.59 5.74 5.29
CA ILE A 40 -22.68 4.93 4.47
C ILE A 40 -22.48 3.58 5.17
N LYS A 41 -22.87 2.48 4.53
CA LYS A 41 -22.90 1.15 5.18
C LYS A 41 -21.72 0.27 4.80
N SER A 42 -20.96 0.63 3.77
CA SER A 42 -19.84 -0.17 3.26
C SER A 42 -18.83 0.69 2.52
N GLY A 43 -17.64 0.14 2.26
CA GLY A 43 -16.64 0.78 1.39
C GLY A 43 -17.17 0.99 -0.03
N LYS A 44 -18.05 0.12 -0.53
CA LYS A 44 -18.70 0.34 -1.84
C LYS A 44 -19.64 1.55 -1.79
N ASP A 45 -20.44 1.67 -0.72
CA ASP A 45 -21.34 2.81 -0.56
C ASP A 45 -20.57 4.13 -0.44
N TYR A 46 -19.41 4.09 0.23
CA TYR A 46 -18.49 5.22 0.30
C TYR A 46 -17.98 5.59 -1.09
N SER A 47 -17.45 4.63 -1.84
CA SER A 47 -16.96 4.87 -3.20
C SER A 47 -18.07 5.41 -4.12
N ASP A 48 -19.30 4.88 -4.02
CA ASP A 48 -20.45 5.38 -4.76
C ASP A 48 -20.79 6.83 -4.38
N PHE A 49 -20.79 7.16 -3.08
CA PHE A 49 -21.03 8.52 -2.58
C PHE A 49 -19.98 9.50 -3.11
N MET A 50 -18.69 9.14 -3.00
CA MET A 50 -17.58 9.98 -3.43
C MET A 50 -17.61 10.32 -4.92
N ILE A 51 -18.06 9.39 -5.77
CA ILE A 51 -18.13 9.59 -7.22
C ILE A 51 -19.43 10.29 -7.65
N LYS A 52 -20.56 10.00 -7.01
CA LYS A 52 -21.89 10.39 -7.51
C LYS A 52 -22.48 11.59 -6.80
N GLU A 53 -22.12 11.81 -5.53
CA GLU A 53 -22.84 12.72 -4.63
C GLU A 53 -21.94 13.80 -4.03
N LEU A 54 -20.63 13.54 -3.82
CA LEU A 54 -19.69 14.46 -3.17
C LEU A 54 -19.70 15.87 -3.79
N ASP A 55 -19.78 15.95 -5.11
CA ASP A 55 -19.80 17.21 -5.85
C ASP A 55 -20.92 18.17 -5.37
N ASN A 56 -22.04 17.66 -4.87
CA ASN A 56 -23.15 18.47 -4.35
C ASN A 56 -22.81 19.21 -3.04
N TYR A 57 -21.69 18.87 -2.40
CA TYR A 57 -21.30 19.42 -1.10
C TYR A 57 -20.11 20.37 -1.19
N ILE A 58 -19.62 20.67 -2.39
CA ILE A 58 -18.43 21.51 -2.61
C ILE A 58 -18.85 22.83 -3.25
N ASP A 59 -18.57 23.93 -2.56
CA ASP A 59 -18.87 25.30 -3.04
C ASP A 59 -17.59 26.08 -3.42
N THR A 60 -16.44 25.44 -3.28
CA THR A 60 -15.10 25.98 -3.51
C THR A 60 -14.47 25.37 -4.78
N GLU A 61 -13.39 25.97 -5.28
CA GLU A 61 -12.66 25.45 -6.45
C GLU A 61 -11.95 24.12 -6.16
N PHE A 62 -11.56 23.90 -4.91
CA PHE A 62 -10.91 22.68 -4.44
C PHE A 62 -11.55 22.18 -3.15
N VAL A 63 -11.45 20.87 -2.93
CA VAL A 63 -11.81 20.21 -1.68
C VAL A 63 -10.64 19.36 -1.19
N LEU A 64 -10.28 19.53 0.08
CA LEU A 64 -9.41 18.59 0.79
C LEU A 64 -10.29 17.55 1.48
N ILE A 65 -10.16 16.30 1.07
CA ILE A 65 -10.77 15.16 1.71
C ILE A 65 -9.85 14.70 2.84
N PHE A 66 -10.41 14.54 4.03
CA PHE A 66 -9.76 13.92 5.18
C PHE A 66 -10.72 12.92 5.83
N GLN A 67 -10.17 11.98 6.58
CA GLN A 67 -10.89 11.01 7.38
C GLN A 67 -10.41 11.08 8.83
N TYR A 68 -11.12 10.41 9.75
CA TYR A 68 -10.71 10.42 11.16
C TYR A 68 -9.34 9.77 11.39
N ASP A 69 -8.87 8.96 10.44
CA ASP A 69 -7.59 8.25 10.45
C ASP A 69 -6.60 8.80 9.41
N GLY A 70 -6.89 9.95 8.80
CA GLY A 70 -5.97 10.62 7.88
C GLY A 70 -6.33 12.07 7.67
N PHE A 71 -5.48 12.96 8.18
CA PHE A 71 -5.73 14.39 8.28
C PHE A 71 -4.40 15.16 8.30
N ILE A 72 -4.47 16.49 8.47
CA ILE A 72 -3.31 17.37 8.42
C ILE A 72 -2.52 17.26 9.73
N LEU A 73 -1.21 17.12 9.63
CA LEU A 73 -0.29 17.13 10.78
C LEU A 73 0.79 18.21 10.67
N ASN A 74 1.13 18.64 9.45
CA ASN A 74 2.08 19.73 9.22
C ASN A 74 1.48 20.81 8.32
N PRO A 75 0.72 21.76 8.89
CA PRO A 75 0.19 22.91 8.17
C PRO A 75 1.23 23.69 7.37
N SER A 76 2.45 23.82 7.91
CA SER A 76 3.55 24.57 7.27
C SER A 76 4.09 23.93 5.99
N ALA A 77 3.78 22.65 5.72
CA ALA A 77 4.12 21.98 4.47
C ALA A 77 3.11 22.21 3.34
N TRP A 78 2.06 23.02 3.57
CA TRP A 78 1.19 23.46 2.48
C TRP A 78 2.01 24.20 1.39
N SER A 79 1.66 23.95 0.13
CA SER A 79 2.25 24.60 -1.02
C SER A 79 1.16 24.91 -2.05
N ASP A 80 1.13 26.14 -2.57
CA ASP A 80 0.20 26.54 -3.63
C ASP A 80 0.42 25.76 -4.93
N GLU A 81 1.57 25.07 -5.06
CA GLU A 81 1.79 24.08 -6.13
C GLU A 81 0.71 22.99 -6.13
N PHE A 82 0.16 22.63 -4.97
CA PHE A 82 -0.90 21.63 -4.86
C PHE A 82 -2.17 22.03 -5.64
N LEU A 83 -2.45 23.33 -5.75
CA LEU A 83 -3.62 23.85 -6.46
C LEU A 83 -3.45 23.83 -7.99
N LYS A 84 -2.29 23.45 -8.52
CA LYS A 84 -2.07 23.26 -9.96
C LYS A 84 -2.61 21.93 -10.49
N TYR A 85 -3.09 21.05 -9.61
CA TYR A 85 -3.52 19.70 -9.94
C TYR A 85 -4.95 19.44 -9.50
N ASP A 86 -5.71 18.77 -10.33
CA ASP A 86 -7.10 18.38 -10.07
C ASP A 86 -7.22 17.17 -9.13
N TYR A 87 -6.17 16.38 -8.97
CA TYR A 87 -6.12 15.27 -8.00
C TYR A 87 -4.72 15.09 -7.41
N ILE A 88 -4.64 15.09 -6.08
CA ILE A 88 -3.45 14.74 -5.30
C ILE A 88 -3.86 13.82 -4.16
N GLY A 89 -3.10 12.76 -3.94
CA GLY A 89 -3.10 12.01 -2.70
C GLY A 89 -1.76 11.29 -2.54
N SER A 90 -1.60 10.49 -1.49
CA SER A 90 -0.33 9.84 -1.17
C SER A 90 0.16 8.89 -2.29
N PRO A 91 1.49 8.77 -2.51
CA PRO A 91 2.03 7.83 -3.48
C PRO A 91 1.77 6.35 -3.14
N TRP A 92 1.28 5.60 -4.13
CA TRP A 92 1.03 4.15 -4.08
C TRP A 92 1.87 3.38 -5.08
N ALA A 93 2.86 2.64 -4.57
CA ALA A 93 3.67 1.71 -5.36
C ALA A 93 2.82 0.68 -6.15
N ASN A 94 1.63 0.33 -5.64
CA ASN A 94 0.74 -0.67 -6.24
C ASN A 94 -0.04 -0.16 -7.47
N LEU A 95 0.01 1.14 -7.80
CA LEU A 95 -0.65 1.70 -8.98
C LEU A 95 0.18 1.58 -10.27
N GLY A 96 1.40 1.03 -10.20
CA GLY A 96 2.28 0.92 -11.37
C GLY A 96 2.84 2.29 -11.75
N GLU A 97 2.65 2.71 -13.00
CA GLU A 97 3.19 3.99 -13.51
C GLU A 97 2.42 5.22 -13.02
N LEU A 98 1.16 5.06 -12.59
CA LEU A 98 0.28 6.18 -12.26
C LEU A 98 0.54 6.75 -10.86
N LYS A 99 1.09 5.92 -9.95
CA LYS A 99 1.66 6.17 -8.61
C LYS A 99 0.94 7.09 -7.61
N VAL A 100 -0.04 7.89 -7.99
CA VAL A 100 -0.74 8.85 -7.12
C VAL A 100 -2.17 8.35 -6.92
N GLY A 101 -2.53 8.09 -5.67
CA GLY A 101 -3.81 7.54 -5.25
C GLY A 101 -4.16 8.04 -3.87
N ASN A 102 -4.84 7.22 -3.07
CA ASN A 102 -5.37 7.55 -1.75
C ASN A 102 -6.66 8.39 -1.78
N GLY A 103 -7.77 7.76 -1.39
CA GLY A 103 -9.06 8.44 -1.28
C GLY A 103 -9.31 9.11 0.07
N GLY A 104 -8.62 8.69 1.13
CA GLY A 104 -8.91 9.08 2.52
C GLY A 104 -8.18 10.32 3.01
N PHE A 105 -7.10 10.73 2.35
CA PHE A 105 -6.49 12.04 2.44
C PHE A 105 -6.08 12.51 1.04
N SER A 106 -6.90 13.37 0.42
CA SER A 106 -6.70 13.79 -0.97
C SER A 106 -7.22 15.18 -1.27
N LEU A 107 -6.48 15.95 -2.08
CA LEU A 107 -6.95 17.20 -2.65
C LEU A 107 -7.59 16.90 -4.02
N ARG A 108 -8.79 17.46 -4.25
CA ARG A 108 -9.53 17.28 -5.50
C ARG A 108 -10.09 18.62 -5.96
N SER A 109 -9.97 18.93 -7.24
CA SER A 109 -10.66 20.10 -7.78
C SER A 109 -12.15 19.83 -7.96
N LYS A 110 -12.94 20.90 -7.93
CA LYS A 110 -14.35 20.89 -8.30
C LYS A 110 -14.55 20.41 -9.74
N LYS A 111 -13.63 20.80 -10.63
CA LYS A 111 -13.60 20.33 -12.03
C LYS A 111 -13.60 18.80 -12.11
N LEU A 112 -12.73 18.13 -11.34
CA LEU A 112 -12.69 16.67 -11.30
C LEU A 112 -13.97 16.07 -10.69
N THR A 113 -14.45 16.57 -9.55
CA THR A 113 -15.63 15.98 -8.90
C THR A 113 -16.89 16.11 -9.76
N SER A 114 -17.06 17.25 -10.44
CA SER A 114 -18.14 17.48 -11.41
C SER A 114 -18.00 16.55 -12.61
N TRP A 115 -16.77 16.39 -13.14
CA TRP A 115 -16.51 15.45 -14.24
C TRP A 115 -16.89 14.02 -13.85
N LEU A 116 -16.47 13.56 -12.67
CA LEU A 116 -16.77 12.22 -12.16
C LEU A 116 -18.28 11.98 -12.06
N LYS A 117 -19.01 12.91 -11.45
CA LYS A 117 -20.47 12.84 -11.29
C LYS A 117 -21.20 12.69 -12.63
N ASN A 118 -20.73 13.40 -13.66
CA ASN A 118 -21.36 13.41 -14.98
C ASN A 118 -20.93 12.23 -15.86
N ASN A 119 -19.68 11.79 -15.76
CA ASN A 119 -19.07 10.84 -16.72
C ASN A 119 -18.85 9.43 -16.19
N TRP A 120 -19.04 9.15 -14.89
CA TRP A 120 -18.71 7.83 -14.32
C TRP A 120 -19.38 6.64 -15.04
N ARG A 121 -20.58 6.85 -15.61
CA ARG A 121 -21.32 5.81 -16.36
C ARG A 121 -20.62 5.39 -17.65
N GLY A 122 -19.81 6.28 -18.24
CA GLY A 122 -19.01 5.98 -19.43
C GLY A 122 -17.85 5.01 -19.14
N VAL A 123 -17.42 4.92 -17.88
CA VAL A 123 -16.35 4.03 -17.44
C VAL A 123 -16.95 2.68 -17.06
N LYS A 124 -16.90 1.71 -17.96
CA LYS A 124 -17.49 0.37 -17.79
C LYS A 124 -16.71 -0.55 -16.84
N ILE A 125 -16.32 -0.06 -15.67
CA ILE A 125 -15.60 -0.77 -14.60
C ILE A 125 -16.27 -0.46 -13.25
N ARG A 126 -16.16 -1.38 -12.29
CA ARG A 126 -16.68 -1.18 -10.93
C ARG A 126 -15.95 -0.01 -10.25
N ILE A 127 -16.73 0.87 -9.61
CA ILE A 127 -16.23 2.08 -8.93
C ILE A 127 -15.34 1.77 -7.71
N HIS A 128 -15.61 0.69 -6.98
CA HIS A 128 -14.92 0.45 -5.70
C HIS A 128 -13.61 -0.35 -5.85
N PRO A 129 -12.50 0.08 -5.22
CA PRO A 129 -12.36 1.32 -4.42
C PRO A 129 -12.19 2.56 -5.30
N GLU A 130 -12.73 3.70 -4.85
CA GLU A 130 -12.92 4.90 -5.66
C GLU A 130 -11.62 5.57 -6.07
N ASP A 131 -10.60 5.55 -5.22
CA ASP A 131 -9.28 6.07 -5.54
C ASP A 131 -8.60 5.27 -6.66
N ILE A 132 -8.70 3.94 -6.66
CA ILE A 132 -8.27 3.13 -7.81
C ILE A 132 -9.11 3.47 -9.05
N PHE A 133 -10.42 3.67 -8.88
CA PHE A 133 -11.27 4.06 -10.00
C PHE A 133 -10.84 5.40 -10.61
N ILE A 134 -10.62 6.42 -9.78
CA ILE A 134 -10.16 7.76 -10.17
C ILE A 134 -8.77 7.66 -10.80
N SER A 135 -7.78 7.18 -10.06
CA SER A 135 -6.38 7.22 -10.45
C SER A 135 -6.01 6.30 -11.60
N LYS A 136 -6.76 5.20 -11.82
CA LYS A 136 -6.41 4.19 -12.84
C LYS A 136 -7.36 4.14 -14.01
N PHE A 137 -8.66 4.09 -13.75
CA PHE A 137 -9.65 3.82 -14.79
C PHE A 137 -10.23 5.11 -15.39
N VAL A 138 -10.39 6.15 -14.57
CA VAL A 138 -10.86 7.47 -15.00
C VAL A 138 -9.72 8.29 -15.59
N ARG A 139 -8.54 8.29 -14.96
CA ARG A 139 -7.40 9.14 -15.34
C ARG A 139 -7.13 9.22 -16.86
N PRO A 140 -7.05 8.12 -17.64
CA PRO A 140 -6.77 8.19 -19.08
C PRO A 140 -7.86 8.90 -19.92
N LEU A 141 -9.09 9.00 -19.40
CA LEU A 141 -10.20 9.71 -20.04
C LEU A 141 -10.22 11.17 -19.57
N ALA A 142 -10.13 11.37 -18.26
CA ALA A 142 -10.13 12.68 -17.62
C ALA A 142 -8.97 13.58 -18.12
N GLU A 143 -7.76 13.02 -18.30
CA GLU A 143 -6.60 13.77 -18.81
C GLU A 143 -6.82 14.31 -20.24
N LYS A 144 -7.60 13.60 -21.07
CA LYS A 144 -7.96 14.07 -22.42
C LYS A 144 -8.91 15.28 -22.40
N GLU A 145 -9.62 15.45 -21.29
CA GLU A 145 -10.51 16.58 -21.03
C GLU A 145 -9.85 17.64 -20.14
N GLY A 146 -8.51 17.58 -20.03
CA GLY A 146 -7.69 18.59 -19.36
C GLY A 146 -7.68 18.48 -17.84
N ILE A 147 -8.07 17.35 -17.24
CA ILE A 147 -7.88 17.09 -15.81
C ILE A 147 -6.42 16.71 -15.56
N ILE A 148 -5.77 17.35 -14.61
CA ILE A 148 -4.34 17.20 -14.33
C ILE A 148 -4.15 16.45 -13.01
N TYR A 149 -3.48 15.30 -13.06
CA TYR A 149 -3.11 14.54 -11.86
C TYR A 149 -1.71 14.94 -11.39
N ALA A 150 -1.50 15.07 -10.08
CA ALA A 150 -0.17 15.38 -9.56
C ALA A 150 0.87 14.31 -9.93
N PRO A 151 2.13 14.72 -10.18
CA PRO A 151 3.25 13.81 -10.26
C PRO A 151 3.64 13.27 -8.87
N GLU A 152 4.45 12.20 -8.84
CA GLU A 152 4.83 11.48 -7.62
C GLU A 152 5.62 12.35 -6.62
N ASP A 153 6.47 13.25 -7.11
CA ASP A 153 7.27 14.16 -6.29
C ASP A 153 6.43 15.20 -5.55
N VAL A 154 5.39 15.73 -6.20
CA VAL A 154 4.38 16.60 -5.56
C VAL A 154 3.57 15.81 -4.55
N ALA A 155 3.08 14.62 -4.94
CA ALA A 155 2.31 13.74 -4.06
C ALA A 155 3.08 13.32 -2.80
N THR A 156 4.41 13.10 -2.91
CA THR A 156 5.28 12.75 -1.79
C THR A 156 5.38 13.86 -0.75
N LYS A 157 5.29 15.14 -1.16
CA LYS A 157 5.25 16.28 -0.24
C LYS A 157 3.86 16.44 0.41
N PHE A 158 2.81 16.11 -0.35
CA PHE A 158 1.42 16.28 0.07
C PHE A 158 0.99 15.31 1.17
N GLY A 159 1.31 14.02 1.04
CA GLY A 159 0.72 13.02 1.92
C GLY A 159 1.56 11.78 2.13
N LYS A 160 1.55 11.28 3.38
CA LYS A 160 2.09 9.97 3.73
C LYS A 160 1.01 8.90 3.82
N GLU A 161 1.25 7.78 3.17
CA GLU A 161 0.68 6.50 3.57
C GLU A 161 1.82 5.51 3.77
N GLY A 162 1.82 4.83 4.92
CA GLY A 162 2.83 3.84 5.23
C GLY A 162 2.81 2.71 4.21
N ASN A 163 4.00 2.36 3.71
CA ASN A 163 4.14 1.48 2.55
C ASN A 163 5.36 0.55 2.69
N GLU A 164 5.75 -0.10 1.58
CA GLU A 164 6.87 -1.04 1.58
C GLU A 164 8.23 -0.39 1.78
N ASN A 165 8.34 0.92 1.51
CA ASN A 165 9.59 1.66 1.64
C ASN A 165 9.74 2.22 3.05
N THR A 166 8.75 2.96 3.53
CA THR A 166 8.76 3.50 4.90
C THR A 166 7.34 3.62 5.44
N VAL A 167 7.21 3.45 6.75
CA VAL A 167 5.95 3.57 7.48
C VAL A 167 5.85 4.87 8.28
N PHE A 168 6.95 5.60 8.44
CA PHE A 168 6.98 6.84 9.22
C PHE A 168 6.45 8.01 8.40
N TRP A 169 5.57 8.78 9.03
CA TRP A 169 5.33 10.15 8.61
C TRP A 169 6.53 11.02 8.98
N ASN A 170 6.99 11.84 8.04
CA ASN A 170 8.25 12.57 8.10
C ASN A 170 8.09 14.03 7.68
N GLY A 171 6.99 14.66 8.12
CA GLY A 171 6.74 16.09 7.89
C GLY A 171 5.94 16.40 6.62
N GLU A 172 5.37 15.41 5.93
CA GLU A 172 4.44 15.64 4.83
C GLU A 172 3.21 16.44 5.31
N PHE A 173 2.54 17.18 4.42
CA PHE A 173 1.41 18.05 4.79
C PHE A 173 0.33 17.32 5.61
N GLY A 174 -0.06 16.12 5.17
CA GLY A 174 -0.86 15.22 6.00
C GLY A 174 -0.50 13.75 5.80
N PHE A 175 -1.39 12.90 6.27
CA PHE A 175 -1.21 11.45 6.20
C PHE A 175 -2.55 10.74 6.06
N HIS A 176 -2.49 9.43 5.82
CA HIS A 176 -3.65 8.55 5.88
C HIS A 176 -3.32 7.19 6.48
N GLY A 177 -4.31 6.62 7.16
CA GLY A 177 -4.22 5.31 7.78
C GLY A 177 -3.45 5.29 9.08
N ILE A 178 -4.03 5.81 10.16
CA ILE A 178 -3.38 5.92 11.48
C ILE A 178 -2.92 4.58 12.09
N THR A 179 -3.45 3.44 11.60
CA THR A 179 -3.00 2.11 12.02
C THR A 179 -1.86 1.56 11.16
N TYR A 180 -1.61 2.14 9.98
CA TYR A 180 -0.55 1.70 9.06
C TYR A 180 0.40 2.81 8.61
N THR A 181 0.31 3.99 9.21
CA THR A 181 1.25 5.11 9.09
C THR A 181 1.66 5.55 10.49
N ASP A 182 2.95 5.46 10.80
CA ASP A 182 3.48 5.79 12.12
C ASP A 182 3.66 7.31 12.27
N ILE A 183 2.87 7.89 13.17
CA ILE A 183 2.88 9.32 13.51
C ILE A 183 3.51 9.58 14.90
N SER A 184 4.26 8.62 15.47
CA SER A 184 4.84 8.73 16.82
C SER A 184 5.68 10.00 16.99
N ASN A 185 6.47 10.37 15.98
CA ASN A 185 7.30 11.59 16.02
C ASN A 185 6.46 12.85 16.22
N TRP A 186 5.27 12.90 15.60
CA TRP A 186 4.34 14.01 15.78
C TRP A 186 3.70 13.96 17.17
N LEU A 187 3.28 12.78 17.63
CA LEU A 187 2.70 12.61 18.98
C LEU A 187 3.68 12.99 20.10
N ASP A 188 4.98 12.78 19.91
CA ASP A 188 6.00 13.21 20.86
C ASP A 188 6.10 14.73 20.99
N GLN A 189 5.80 15.46 19.91
CA GLN A 189 5.74 16.92 19.88
C GLN A 189 4.37 17.46 20.35
N HIS A 190 3.32 16.63 20.29
CA HIS A 190 1.95 16.98 20.67
C HIS A 190 1.37 15.99 21.70
N PRO A 191 1.92 15.97 22.93
CA PRO A 191 1.53 15.01 23.96
C PRO A 191 0.06 15.09 24.35
N GLU A 192 -0.60 16.23 24.16
CA GLU A 192 -2.03 16.44 24.41
C GLU A 192 -2.93 15.49 23.61
N TYR A 193 -2.48 14.99 22.46
CA TYR A 193 -3.26 14.09 21.61
C TYR A 193 -2.92 12.60 21.78
N LYS A 194 -1.87 12.25 22.57
CA LYS A 194 -1.44 10.85 22.73
C LYS A 194 -2.57 9.92 23.15
N ASN A 195 -3.40 10.34 24.10
CA ASN A 195 -4.51 9.51 24.59
C ASN A 195 -5.61 9.26 23.54
N SER A 196 -5.80 10.19 22.60
CA SER A 196 -6.86 10.11 21.59
C SER A 196 -6.38 9.52 20.26
N LEU A 197 -5.08 9.61 19.98
CA LEU A 197 -4.48 9.24 18.69
C LEU A 197 -3.45 8.11 18.78
N THR A 198 -3.28 7.47 19.95
CA THR A 198 -2.53 6.22 20.03
C THR A 198 -3.42 5.07 19.58
N TYR A 199 -3.18 4.60 18.36
CA TYR A 199 -3.80 3.40 17.81
C TYR A 199 -2.82 2.24 17.88
N GLU A 200 -3.36 1.04 18.05
CA GLU A 200 -2.58 -0.18 17.82
C GLU A 200 -2.17 -0.21 16.35
N LEU A 201 -0.86 -0.14 16.12
CA LEU A 201 -0.27 -0.22 14.79
C LEU A 201 -0.37 -1.65 14.27
N ASP A 202 -0.67 -1.80 12.99
CA ASP A 202 -0.60 -3.08 12.29
C ASP A 202 0.79 -3.71 12.49
N ASP A 203 0.85 -5.02 12.71
CA ASP A 203 2.15 -5.64 13.06
C ASP A 203 3.17 -5.52 11.92
N TYR A 204 2.74 -5.40 10.66
CA TYR A 204 3.66 -5.07 9.58
C TYR A 204 4.32 -3.72 9.82
N VAL A 205 3.56 -2.72 10.26
CA VAL A 205 4.11 -1.42 10.64
C VAL A 205 5.02 -1.54 11.85
N GLN A 206 4.61 -2.23 12.91
CA GLN A 206 5.49 -2.46 14.07
C GLN A 206 6.83 -3.09 13.67
N LEU A 207 6.80 -4.06 12.74
CA LEU A 207 8.01 -4.66 12.20
C LEU A 207 8.85 -3.67 11.38
N MET A 208 8.21 -2.86 10.54
CA MET A 208 8.88 -1.89 9.67
C MET A 208 9.43 -0.69 10.44
N ARG A 209 9.00 -0.42 11.67
CA ARG A 209 9.56 0.65 12.52
C ARG A 209 11.07 0.50 12.78
N LYS A 210 11.61 -0.72 12.72
CA LYS A 210 13.07 -0.94 12.85
C LYS A 210 13.86 -0.56 11.60
N TYR A 211 13.18 -0.23 10.51
CA TYR A 211 13.73 0.19 9.22
C TYR A 211 13.24 1.60 8.85
N PRO A 212 13.58 2.63 9.65
CA PRO A 212 13.06 3.98 9.45
C PRO A 212 13.52 4.62 8.14
N ILE A 213 14.64 4.15 7.58
CA ILE A 213 15.22 4.67 6.34
C ILE A 213 15.16 3.56 5.28
N TYR A 214 14.56 3.89 4.13
CA TYR A 214 14.64 3.05 2.95
C TYR A 214 15.89 3.38 2.14
N ASP A 215 16.92 2.55 2.27
CA ASP A 215 18.17 2.65 1.50
C ASP A 215 18.24 1.63 0.35
N GLY A 216 17.15 0.92 0.09
CA GLY A 216 17.09 -0.16 -0.91
C GLY A 216 17.67 -1.49 -0.46
N THR A 217 18.12 -1.64 0.79
CA THR A 217 18.64 -2.90 1.34
C THR A 217 17.55 -3.78 1.97
N VAL A 218 16.37 -3.21 2.23
CA VAL A 218 15.19 -3.89 2.79
C VAL A 218 14.13 -4.10 1.70
N HIS A 219 13.59 -5.31 1.60
CA HIS A 219 12.64 -5.69 0.56
C HIS A 219 11.43 -6.38 1.19
N THR A 220 10.22 -5.98 0.81
CA THR A 220 9.00 -6.60 1.34
C THR A 220 8.47 -7.68 0.38
N PHE A 221 8.15 -8.85 0.93
CA PHE A 221 7.61 -9.99 0.21
C PHE A 221 6.23 -10.34 0.76
N THR A 222 5.22 -10.36 -0.11
CA THR A 222 3.83 -10.55 0.30
C THR A 222 3.30 -11.90 -0.19
N PHE A 223 2.84 -12.75 0.75
CA PHE A 223 2.26 -14.06 0.46
C PHE A 223 0.75 -14.02 0.34
N ARG A 224 0.20 -14.68 -0.70
CA ARG A 224 -1.24 -14.84 -0.87
C ARG A 224 -1.77 -16.04 -0.11
N LYS A 225 -3.10 -16.11 0.05
CA LYS A 225 -3.80 -17.25 0.68
C LYS A 225 -3.42 -18.61 0.09
N GLN A 226 -3.12 -18.72 -1.21
CA GLN A 226 -2.70 -19.99 -1.82
C GLN A 226 -1.24 -20.37 -1.54
N GLU A 227 -0.39 -19.42 -1.19
CA GLU A 227 1.04 -19.61 -0.95
C GLU A 227 1.34 -19.86 0.54
N MET A 228 0.30 -20.11 1.35
CA MET A 228 0.41 -20.12 2.79
C MET A 228 1.22 -21.27 3.36
N LYS A 229 1.22 -22.42 2.69
CA LYS A 229 2.10 -23.52 3.05
C LYS A 229 3.56 -23.07 2.98
N ASP A 230 3.93 -22.35 1.92
CA ASP A 230 5.31 -21.89 1.72
C ASP A 230 5.71 -20.84 2.75
N TYR A 231 4.81 -19.91 3.07
CA TYR A 231 5.01 -18.92 4.14
C TYR A 231 5.26 -19.60 5.50
N THR A 232 4.47 -20.61 5.86
CA THR A 232 4.64 -21.34 7.13
C THR A 232 5.95 -22.12 7.18
N GLU A 233 6.35 -22.78 6.09
CA GLU A 233 7.65 -23.48 6.05
C GLU A 233 8.83 -22.50 6.13
N LEU A 234 8.71 -21.33 5.47
CA LEU A 234 9.70 -20.27 5.57
C LEU A 234 9.78 -19.72 6.98
N SER A 235 8.65 -19.41 7.62
CA SER A 235 8.61 -18.80 8.95
C SER A 235 9.23 -19.71 10.01
N LYS A 236 8.97 -21.02 9.93
CA LYS A 236 9.57 -22.07 10.79
C LYS A 236 11.04 -22.38 10.49
N GLY A 237 11.57 -21.90 9.36
CA GLY A 237 12.95 -22.19 8.93
C GLY A 237 13.14 -23.57 8.29
N ASN A 238 12.06 -24.32 8.07
CA ASN A 238 12.07 -25.58 7.34
C ASN A 238 12.37 -25.39 5.85
N ARG A 239 12.09 -24.19 5.33
CA ARG A 239 12.42 -23.76 3.98
C ARG A 239 13.38 -22.58 4.03
N GLY A 240 14.51 -22.69 3.34
CA GLY A 240 15.56 -21.66 3.29
C GLY A 240 15.69 -20.96 1.95
N TYR A 241 14.64 -20.98 1.12
CA TYR A 241 14.71 -20.38 -0.23
C TYR A 241 13.35 -19.91 -0.76
N VAL A 242 13.38 -18.93 -1.64
CA VAL A 242 12.25 -18.46 -2.45
C VAL A 242 12.66 -18.44 -3.92
N ALA A 243 11.79 -18.96 -4.80
CA ALA A 243 12.00 -18.95 -6.24
C ALA A 243 10.87 -18.17 -6.93
N LYS A 244 11.22 -17.11 -7.67
CA LYS A 244 10.26 -16.15 -8.25
C LYS A 244 10.69 -15.67 -9.63
N ILE A 245 9.74 -15.18 -10.40
CA ILE A 245 10.03 -14.47 -11.64
C ILE A 245 10.65 -13.12 -11.28
N THR A 246 11.72 -12.75 -11.98
CA THR A 246 12.55 -11.58 -11.66
C THR A 246 11.76 -10.26 -11.67
N LYS A 247 10.79 -10.13 -12.58
CA LYS A 247 9.89 -8.98 -12.66
C LYS A 247 8.45 -9.48 -12.57
N GLU A 248 7.79 -9.15 -11.47
CA GLU A 248 6.35 -9.30 -11.30
C GLU A 248 5.67 -7.93 -11.43
N LYS A 249 4.35 -7.92 -11.63
CA LYS A 249 3.56 -6.71 -11.98
C LYS A 249 3.86 -5.46 -11.14
N TYR A 250 4.26 -5.64 -9.87
CA TYR A 250 4.57 -4.54 -8.94
C TYR A 250 5.89 -4.74 -8.18
N LYS A 251 6.69 -5.77 -8.52
CA LYS A 251 7.92 -6.11 -7.79
C LYS A 251 9.06 -6.42 -8.75
N ASN A 252 10.19 -5.76 -8.55
CA ASN A 252 11.40 -5.96 -9.33
C ASN A 252 12.49 -6.58 -8.44
N TRP A 253 12.67 -7.88 -8.55
CA TRP A 253 13.64 -8.65 -7.75
C TRP A 253 15.07 -8.55 -8.30
N ASN A 254 15.31 -7.76 -9.35
CA ASN A 254 16.67 -7.47 -9.83
C ASN A 254 17.50 -6.70 -8.82
N ASN A 255 16.86 -5.84 -8.02
CA ASN A 255 17.54 -4.94 -7.10
C ASN A 255 17.92 -5.63 -5.78
N VAL A 256 17.49 -6.87 -5.57
CA VAL A 256 17.90 -7.65 -4.39
C VAL A 256 19.33 -8.13 -4.59
N GLN A 257 20.15 -7.93 -3.55
CA GLN A 257 21.55 -8.38 -3.48
C GLN A 257 21.77 -9.27 -2.26
N GLU A 258 22.91 -9.97 -2.22
CA GLU A 258 23.31 -10.73 -1.04
C GLU A 258 23.52 -9.80 0.16
N GLY A 259 23.16 -10.24 1.35
CA GLY A 259 23.18 -9.42 2.57
C GLY A 259 21.95 -8.54 2.77
N HIS A 260 21.12 -8.29 1.74
CA HIS A 260 19.85 -7.59 1.88
C HIS A 260 18.88 -8.32 2.82
N THR A 261 17.96 -7.57 3.41
CA THR A 261 16.89 -8.11 4.26
C THR A 261 15.60 -8.25 3.47
N ILE A 262 14.95 -9.41 3.60
CA ILE A 262 13.60 -9.64 3.08
C ILE A 262 12.62 -9.74 4.26
N VAL A 263 11.65 -8.84 4.29
CA VAL A 263 10.52 -8.84 5.22
C VAL A 263 9.34 -9.56 4.58
N PHE A 264 8.97 -10.71 5.12
CA PHE A 264 7.85 -11.51 4.68
C PHE A 264 6.58 -11.12 5.43
N LYS A 265 5.50 -10.87 4.69
CA LYS A 265 4.18 -10.56 5.25
C LYS A 265 3.07 -11.34 4.58
N ARG A 266 1.96 -11.52 5.29
CA ARG A 266 0.74 -12.14 4.75
C ARG A 266 -0.14 -11.10 4.04
N SER A 267 -0.85 -11.51 2.98
CA SER A 267 -1.85 -10.68 2.29
C SER A 267 -3.26 -11.10 2.69
N GLY A 268 -4.10 -10.12 3.04
CA GLY A 268 -5.56 -10.29 3.11
C GLY A 268 -6.05 -11.24 4.19
N VAL A 269 -5.33 -11.33 5.31
CA VAL A 269 -5.77 -12.00 6.53
C VAL A 269 -5.49 -11.07 7.70
N SER A 270 -6.41 -11.02 8.67
CA SER A 270 -6.18 -10.26 9.89
C SER A 270 -4.97 -10.84 10.61
N PHE A 271 -4.14 -9.96 11.15
CA PHE A 271 -2.94 -10.34 11.87
C PHE A 271 -3.27 -11.08 13.18
N ASN A 272 -4.40 -10.76 13.79
CA ASN A 272 -4.95 -11.48 14.95
C ASN A 272 -5.33 -12.95 14.65
N ASP A 273 -5.50 -13.31 13.37
CA ASP A 273 -5.86 -14.68 12.98
C ASP A 273 -4.63 -15.58 12.80
N ILE A 274 -3.42 -15.07 13.08
CA ILE A 274 -2.16 -15.79 12.83
C ILE A 274 -1.11 -15.65 13.91
N HIS A 275 -0.41 -16.75 14.15
CA HIS A 275 0.68 -16.80 15.12
C HIS A 275 1.93 -16.04 14.67
N ILE A 276 2.22 -16.02 13.36
CA ILE A 276 3.37 -15.31 12.78
C ILE A 276 2.87 -14.35 11.68
N PRO A 277 2.53 -13.11 12.04
CA PRO A 277 2.04 -12.09 11.12
C PRO A 277 3.02 -11.65 10.03
N ALA A 278 4.26 -11.44 10.44
CA ALA A 278 5.37 -11.06 9.58
C ALA A 278 6.69 -11.53 10.21
N PHE A 279 7.70 -11.75 9.37
CA PHE A 279 9.04 -12.14 9.82
C PHE A 279 10.08 -11.73 8.79
N GLU A 280 11.35 -11.74 9.17
CA GLU A 280 12.44 -11.40 8.25
C GLU A 280 13.46 -12.50 8.06
N ARG A 281 14.17 -12.41 6.94
CA ARG A 281 15.35 -13.21 6.64
C ARG A 281 16.39 -12.36 5.94
N ARG A 282 17.65 -12.75 6.09
CA ARG A 282 18.75 -12.19 5.29
C ARG A 282 19.04 -13.04 4.08
N VAL A 283 19.23 -12.40 2.93
CA VAL A 283 19.65 -13.04 1.70
C VAL A 283 21.09 -13.55 1.85
N SER A 284 21.27 -14.86 1.71
CA SER A 284 22.59 -15.49 1.76
C SER A 284 23.19 -15.74 0.39
N LYS A 285 22.35 -15.97 -0.62
CA LYS A 285 22.79 -16.21 -1.99
C LYS A 285 21.69 -15.87 -3.00
N ILE A 286 22.08 -15.37 -4.17
CA ILE A 286 21.16 -15.18 -5.30
C ILE A 286 21.65 -15.96 -6.51
N GLU A 287 20.77 -16.76 -7.10
CA GLU A 287 21.03 -17.44 -8.38
C GLU A 287 19.95 -17.03 -9.39
N ARG A 288 20.37 -16.62 -10.59
CA ARG A 288 19.48 -16.21 -11.68
C ARG A 288 19.53 -17.25 -12.80
N PHE A 289 18.36 -17.57 -13.35
CA PHE A 289 18.16 -18.61 -14.35
C PHE A 289 17.41 -18.03 -15.55
N HIS A 290 17.73 -18.48 -16.75
CA HIS A 290 17.10 -18.00 -17.97
C HIS A 290 15.76 -18.69 -18.29
N SER A 291 15.46 -19.83 -17.66
CA SER A 291 14.16 -20.53 -17.76
C SER A 291 13.82 -21.37 -16.52
N PHE A 292 12.58 -21.86 -16.44
CA PHE A 292 12.19 -22.80 -15.39
C PHE A 292 12.85 -24.17 -15.56
N THR A 293 13.08 -24.59 -16.81
CA THR A 293 13.81 -25.84 -17.11
C THR A 293 15.22 -25.80 -16.54
N GLU A 294 15.96 -24.70 -16.73
CA GLU A 294 17.31 -24.55 -16.18
C GLU A 294 17.32 -24.63 -14.65
N LEU A 295 16.38 -23.93 -14.00
CA LEU A 295 16.20 -23.98 -12.55
C LEU A 295 15.89 -25.40 -12.06
N ARG A 296 14.99 -26.12 -12.73
CA ARG A 296 14.59 -27.49 -12.36
C ARG A 296 15.69 -28.50 -12.61
N ASN A 297 16.46 -28.36 -13.68
CA ASN A 297 17.61 -29.24 -13.96
C ASN A 297 18.64 -29.13 -12.84
N LYS A 298 18.90 -27.91 -12.36
CA LYS A 298 19.82 -27.69 -11.23
C LYS A 298 19.21 -28.07 -9.88
N TYR A 299 17.90 -27.86 -9.70
CA TYR A 299 17.18 -28.13 -8.46
C TYR A 299 15.89 -28.93 -8.74
N PRO A 300 16.00 -30.26 -8.99
CA PRO A 300 14.87 -31.08 -9.42
C PRO A 300 13.77 -31.21 -8.35
N ASN A 301 14.14 -31.15 -7.07
CA ASN A 301 13.22 -31.25 -5.94
C ASN A 301 12.65 -29.90 -5.48
N LEU A 302 12.91 -28.82 -6.23
CA LEU A 302 12.53 -27.47 -5.82
C LEU A 302 11.03 -27.24 -5.98
N LYS A 303 10.36 -26.88 -4.87
CA LYS A 303 8.98 -26.39 -4.91
C LYS A 303 8.94 -24.96 -5.47
N ILE A 304 8.50 -24.82 -6.71
CA ILE A 304 8.32 -23.53 -7.40
C ILE A 304 6.86 -23.08 -7.22
N SER A 305 6.67 -21.88 -6.69
CA SER A 305 5.36 -21.26 -6.53
C SER A 305 5.09 -20.40 -7.77
N TYR A 306 4.17 -20.84 -8.63
CA TYR A 306 3.87 -20.16 -9.89
C TYR A 306 2.92 -18.98 -9.67
N PRO A 307 3.13 -17.82 -10.32
CA PRO A 307 2.15 -16.75 -10.34
C PRO A 307 0.96 -17.16 -11.23
N LEU A 308 -0.02 -17.86 -10.66
CA LEU A 308 -1.17 -18.46 -11.36
C LEU A 308 -2.22 -17.44 -11.87
N GLN A 309 -2.00 -16.15 -11.66
CA GLN A 309 -2.99 -15.08 -11.87
C GLN A 309 -3.41 -14.92 -13.32
N ASN A 310 -2.49 -15.16 -14.25
CA ASN A 310 -2.70 -14.97 -15.69
C ASN A 310 -2.84 -16.30 -16.46
N ILE A 311 -2.91 -17.44 -15.74
CA ILE A 311 -2.96 -18.77 -16.34
C ILE A 311 -4.37 -19.36 -16.17
N LYS A 312 -4.99 -19.74 -17.30
CA LYS A 312 -6.30 -20.40 -17.33
C LYS A 312 -6.24 -21.68 -16.52
N LYS A 313 -7.30 -22.01 -15.76
CA LYS A 313 -7.33 -23.17 -14.84
C LYS A 313 -6.84 -24.48 -15.49
N TRP A 314 -7.20 -24.74 -16.74
CA TRP A 314 -6.77 -25.94 -17.47
C TRP A 314 -5.25 -25.97 -17.76
N GLN A 315 -4.65 -24.82 -18.09
CA GLN A 315 -3.20 -24.70 -18.32
C GLN A 315 -2.40 -24.96 -17.03
N ARG A 316 -3.00 -24.77 -15.84
CA ARG A 316 -2.32 -25.00 -14.55
C ARG A 316 -1.90 -26.46 -14.36
N TYR A 317 -2.69 -27.41 -14.87
CA TYR A 317 -2.38 -28.84 -14.80
C TYR A 317 -1.12 -29.20 -15.59
N PHE A 318 -0.86 -28.45 -16.67
CA PHE A 318 0.27 -28.69 -17.56
C PHE A 318 1.55 -27.96 -17.11
N ILE A 319 1.52 -27.05 -16.12
CA ILE A 319 2.71 -26.30 -15.65
C ILE A 319 3.84 -27.23 -15.18
N LYS A 320 3.48 -28.37 -14.59
CA LYS A 320 4.48 -29.35 -14.12
C LYS A 320 5.29 -29.94 -15.28
N PHE A 321 4.68 -30.11 -16.46
CA PHE A 321 5.30 -30.75 -17.63
C PHE A 321 5.75 -29.76 -18.71
N PHE A 322 5.00 -28.67 -18.91
CA PHE A 322 5.15 -27.70 -19.99
C PHE A 322 5.36 -26.28 -19.48
N GLY A 323 5.96 -26.11 -18.29
CA GLY A 323 6.13 -24.81 -17.63
C GLY A 323 6.69 -23.72 -18.56
N ASP A 324 7.71 -24.05 -19.36
CA ASP A 324 8.31 -23.13 -20.34
C ASP A 324 7.43 -22.86 -21.57
N TRP A 325 6.50 -23.75 -21.92
CA TRP A 325 5.55 -23.56 -23.03
C TRP A 325 4.31 -22.75 -22.60
N ILE A 326 3.89 -22.88 -21.35
CA ILE A 326 2.80 -22.09 -20.74
C ILE A 326 3.28 -20.68 -20.36
N TYR A 327 4.57 -20.53 -20.06
CA TYR A 327 5.25 -19.26 -19.88
C TYR A 327 6.28 -19.03 -21.03
N PRO A 328 5.84 -18.91 -22.29
CA PRO A 328 6.75 -18.89 -23.43
C PRO A 328 7.62 -17.64 -23.47
N ARG A 329 8.82 -17.81 -24.04
CA ARG A 329 9.88 -16.79 -24.24
C ARG A 329 9.45 -15.52 -25.00
N LYS A 330 8.23 -15.45 -25.54
CA LYS A 330 7.69 -14.29 -26.27
C LYS A 330 6.16 -14.21 -26.11
N CYS A 331 5.65 -13.18 -25.45
CA CYS A 331 4.27 -12.71 -25.65
C CYS A 331 4.25 -11.74 -26.85
N PRO A 332 3.42 -11.95 -27.90
CA PRO A 332 3.48 -11.16 -29.13
C PRO A 332 3.12 -9.68 -28.99
N ASN A 333 2.37 -9.28 -27.94
CA ASN A 333 1.97 -7.88 -27.72
C ASN A 333 2.76 -7.19 -26.59
N TYR A 334 3.94 -7.70 -26.23
CA TYR A 334 4.86 -7.07 -25.28
C TYR A 334 6.25 -6.98 -25.92
N GLN A 335 6.32 -6.29 -27.07
CA GLN A 335 7.58 -6.00 -27.76
C GLN A 335 8.39 -4.97 -26.96
N LYS A 336 9.19 -5.49 -26.01
CA LYS A 336 10.45 -4.99 -25.43
C LYS A 336 10.57 -5.41 -23.96
N SER A 337 10.76 -6.70 -23.70
CA SER A 337 11.66 -7.12 -22.61
C SER A 337 12.06 -8.59 -22.78
N LYS A 338 13.36 -8.77 -22.95
CA LYS A 338 14.08 -10.03 -22.90
C LYS A 338 13.91 -10.67 -21.51
N LEU A 339 13.61 -11.97 -21.49
CA LEU A 339 13.71 -12.95 -20.38
C LEU A 339 12.70 -12.90 -19.23
N GLN A 340 11.93 -13.99 -19.11
CA GLN A 340 11.40 -14.45 -17.82
C GLN A 340 12.54 -15.11 -17.03
N LEU A 341 13.48 -14.30 -16.53
CA LEU A 341 14.51 -14.81 -15.62
C LEU A 341 13.82 -15.27 -14.33
N THR A 342 14.19 -16.44 -13.84
CA THR A 342 13.79 -16.89 -12.50
C THR A 342 14.94 -16.60 -11.53
N VAL A 343 14.61 -16.11 -10.34
CA VAL A 343 15.57 -15.86 -9.26
C VAL A 343 15.31 -16.88 -8.15
N LEU A 344 16.35 -17.61 -7.77
CA LEU A 344 16.39 -18.38 -6.53
C LEU A 344 17.14 -17.56 -5.48
N ILE A 345 16.42 -17.13 -4.46
CA ILE A 345 16.98 -16.41 -3.31
C ILE A 345 17.13 -17.42 -2.18
N ARG A 346 18.35 -17.69 -1.74
CA ARG A 346 18.62 -18.46 -0.53
C ARG A 346 18.64 -17.52 0.68
N LEU A 347 18.10 -18.03 1.79
CA LEU A 347 17.86 -17.30 3.01
C LEU A 347 18.63 -17.95 4.15
N SER A 348 19.24 -17.13 5.00
CA SER A 348 19.89 -17.60 6.22
C SER A 348 18.87 -18.11 7.24
N LYS A 349 19.28 -19.01 8.13
CA LYS A 349 18.45 -19.50 9.26
C LYS A 349 18.18 -18.43 10.34
N VAL A 350 18.68 -17.20 10.18
CA VAL A 350 18.44 -16.14 11.17
C VAL A 350 16.98 -15.71 11.08
N ILE A 351 16.20 -16.10 12.09
CA ILE A 351 14.79 -15.78 12.23
C ILE A 351 14.65 -14.76 13.35
N LYS A 352 14.19 -13.55 13.02
CA LYS A 352 13.52 -12.69 13.99
C LYS A 352 12.04 -12.65 13.62
N LEU A 353 11.21 -13.19 14.51
CA LEU A 353 9.75 -13.24 14.37
C LEU A 353 9.16 -12.02 15.08
N LEU A 354 8.11 -11.44 14.50
CA LEU A 354 7.11 -10.77 15.33
C LEU A 354 6.10 -11.86 15.71
N MET A 355 6.05 -12.23 16.99
CA MET A 355 4.99 -13.09 17.53
C MET A 355 3.96 -12.17 18.17
N CYS A 356 2.68 -12.37 17.89
CA CYS A 356 1.62 -11.65 18.60
C CYS A 356 1.73 -11.99 20.10
N GLY A 357 1.94 -10.97 20.93
CA GLY A 357 2.12 -11.10 22.37
C GLY A 357 3.47 -10.54 22.82
N VAL A 358 3.40 -9.37 23.48
CA VAL A 358 4.47 -8.72 24.25
C VAL A 358 5.47 -9.75 24.83
N VAL A 359 6.75 -9.62 24.45
CA VAL A 359 7.93 -9.58 25.33
C VAL A 359 9.18 -9.34 24.48
N ILE A 360 9.84 -8.23 24.76
CA ILE A 360 11.23 -7.95 24.41
C ILE A 360 12.12 -8.90 25.21
N LYS A 361 12.78 -9.85 24.53
CA LYS A 361 14.10 -10.46 24.83
C LYS A 361 14.34 -11.52 23.74
N ALA A 362 15.45 -11.60 23.01
CA ALA A 362 16.80 -11.31 23.41
C ALA A 362 17.68 -10.84 22.23
N LEU A 363 18.58 -9.92 22.58
CA LEU A 363 19.85 -9.68 21.90
C LEU A 363 20.79 -10.88 22.10
N THR A 364 21.49 -11.23 21.01
CA THR A 364 22.88 -11.74 20.95
C THR A 364 23.38 -12.79 21.96
N SER A 365 23.90 -13.90 21.45
CA SER A 365 25.28 -14.42 21.63
C SER A 365 25.33 -15.87 21.11
N LYS A 366 26.21 -16.18 20.14
CA LYS A 366 27.53 -16.83 20.32
C LYS A 366 27.47 -18.11 21.19
N VAL A 367 27.88 -19.23 20.57
CA VAL A 367 28.80 -20.31 21.04
C VAL A 367 28.60 -20.73 22.51
N GLU A 368 28.27 -21.98 22.86
CA GLU A 368 29.14 -23.15 22.81
C GLU A 368 28.38 -24.40 23.33
N THR A 369 28.91 -25.57 22.99
CA THR A 369 28.50 -26.94 23.30
C THR A 369 28.18 -27.27 24.76
N ARG A 370 27.31 -28.28 24.94
CA ARG A 370 27.71 -29.52 25.62
C ARG A 370 27.23 -30.72 24.83
#